data_AF-A0A4Y2SDP6-F1
#
_entry.id   AF-A0A4Y2SDP6-F1
#
_cell.length_a   1.000
_cell.length_b   1.000
_cell.length_c   1.000
_cell.angle_alpha   90.00
_cell.angle_beta   90.00
_cell.angle_gamma   90.00
#
_symmetry.space_group_name_H-M   'P 1'
#
loop_
_entity.id
_entity.type
_entity.pdbx_description
1 polymer ?
#
loop_
_entity_poly.entity_id
_entity_poly.type
_entity_poly.pdbx_seq_one_letter_code
_entity_poly.pdbx_strand_id
1 'polypeptide(L)'
;MKQQRGIDEESVLNEKRPQPVNALQVSDKNAEMSTLLDLSRFSLLPYKDQFSQLVILDSHNKLLHNGVEATLIQIREKFWIIKGRQCVKSTLNRCSLYKRYKVRPGTQETAPLPPDRVLMSPPFSMTGLDYAGPFFTKGSNDKHYLLLFTCATTRVLRLELVPSMTTL
;
A
#
# COMPACT_ATOMS: atom_id res chain seq x y z
N MET A 1 0.61 -14.13 54.73
CA MET A 1 0.14 -15.42 55.28
C MET A 1 -0.45 -16.20 54.12
N LYS A 2 0.29 -17.21 53.65
CA LYS A 2 -0.02 -18.65 53.84
C LYS A 2 -1.43 -19.01 53.31
N GLN A 3 -1.59 -19.65 52.13
CA GLN A 3 -1.30 -21.08 51.85
C GLN A 3 -2.35 -21.95 52.58
N GLN A 4 -3.11 -22.89 52.02
CA GLN A 4 -3.05 -23.66 50.76
C GLN A 4 -4.15 -24.76 50.79
N ARG A 5 -4.28 -25.45 49.65
CA ARG A 5 -4.62 -26.89 49.45
C ARG A 5 -6.11 -27.28 49.33
N GLY A 6 -6.49 -28.20 48.45
CA GLY A 6 -5.68 -29.06 47.55
C GLY A 6 -6.49 -29.57 46.34
N ILE A 7 -5.85 -29.71 45.16
CA ILE A 7 -5.29 -30.94 44.48
C ILE A 7 -6.49 -31.85 44.04
N ASP A 8 -6.59 -32.57 42.91
CA ASP A 8 -5.68 -33.21 41.95
C ASP A 8 -6.51 -33.55 40.69
N GLU A 9 -5.95 -33.44 39.47
CA GLU A 9 -6.01 -34.49 38.43
C GLU A 9 -5.04 -34.09 37.31
N GLU A 10 -3.84 -34.64 37.44
CA GLU A 10 -2.74 -34.63 36.47
C GLU A 10 -2.95 -35.76 35.46
N SER A 11 -2.31 -35.64 34.29
CA SER A 11 -2.44 -36.46 33.08
C SER A 11 -3.67 -36.09 32.24
N VAL A 12 -3.53 -35.36 31.14
CA VAL A 12 -3.08 -35.92 29.88
C VAL A 12 -2.36 -34.83 29.06
N LEU A 13 -1.05 -35.06 28.91
CA LEU A 13 -0.22 -34.73 27.74
C LEU A 13 0.02 -33.25 27.43
N ASN A 14 1.00 -32.75 28.19
CA ASN A 14 1.99 -31.77 27.81
C ASN A 14 2.73 -32.12 26.49
N GLU A 15 3.21 -31.06 25.84
CA GLU A 15 4.43 -30.97 25.03
C GLU A 15 4.38 -30.83 23.49
N LYS A 16 4.87 -29.64 23.09
CA LYS A 16 5.96 -29.38 22.12
C LYS A 16 5.58 -29.19 20.65
N ARG A 17 5.38 -27.90 20.35
CA ARG A 17 5.91 -27.15 19.19
C ARG A 17 6.91 -27.96 18.34
N PRO A 18 6.62 -28.26 17.06
CA PRO A 18 7.59 -28.97 16.23
C PRO A 18 8.72 -28.01 15.81
N GLN A 19 9.92 -28.33 16.27
CA GLN A 19 11.20 -27.87 15.72
C GLN A 19 11.51 -28.66 14.43
N PRO A 20 12.44 -28.20 13.55
CA PRO A 20 12.55 -28.72 12.21
C PRO A 20 13.20 -30.11 12.23
N VAL A 21 12.44 -31.12 11.84
CA VAL A 21 12.98 -32.47 11.62
C VAL A 21 13.60 -32.54 10.23
N ASN A 22 14.85 -32.08 10.14
CA ASN A 22 15.81 -32.73 9.24
C ASN A 22 16.15 -34.09 9.85
N ALA A 23 15.44 -35.13 9.42
CA ALA A 23 15.89 -36.50 9.56
C ALA A 23 15.44 -37.26 8.31
N LEU A 24 16.37 -37.39 7.36
CA LEU A 24 16.32 -38.42 6.34
C LEU A 24 16.30 -39.77 7.07
N GLN A 25 15.12 -40.34 7.27
CA GLN A 25 14.96 -41.78 7.50
C GLN A 25 14.17 -42.35 6.33
N VAL A 26 14.90 -43.07 5.49
CA VAL A 26 14.39 -43.87 4.40
C VAL A 26 13.63 -45.05 5.01
N SER A 27 12.31 -45.04 4.93
CA SER A 27 11.49 -46.21 4.55
C SER A 27 10.02 -45.98 4.87
N ASP A 28 9.27 -45.45 3.90
CA ASP A 28 7.88 -45.82 3.66
C ASP A 28 7.53 -45.50 2.21
N LYS A 29 7.78 -46.45 1.30
CA LYS A 29 7.47 -46.32 -0.14
C LYS A 29 5.99 -46.01 -0.40
N ASN A 30 5.12 -46.26 0.58
CA ASN A 30 3.68 -45.99 0.51
C ASN A 30 3.31 -44.54 0.88
N ALA A 31 4.09 -43.85 1.72
CA ALA A 31 3.87 -42.44 2.08
C ALA A 31 4.45 -41.48 1.03
N GLU A 32 5.52 -41.88 0.34
CA GLU A 32 6.01 -41.16 -0.85
C GLU A 32 5.02 -41.27 -2.02
N MET A 33 4.31 -42.39 -2.15
CA MET A 33 3.32 -42.58 -3.22
C MET A 33 2.12 -41.64 -3.08
N SER A 34 1.58 -41.46 -1.87
CA SER A 34 0.41 -40.60 -1.63
C SER A 34 0.74 -39.11 -1.82
N THR A 35 1.94 -38.69 -1.45
CA THR A 35 2.44 -37.32 -1.67
C THR A 35 2.79 -37.05 -3.14
N LEU A 36 3.33 -38.03 -3.87
CA LEU A 36 3.56 -37.95 -5.32
C LEU A 36 2.26 -37.95 -6.11
N LEU A 37 1.24 -38.69 -5.67
CA LEU A 37 -0.10 -38.70 -6.27
C LEU A 37 -0.84 -37.37 -6.06
N ASP A 38 -0.62 -36.68 -4.95
CA ASP A 38 -1.20 -35.35 -4.71
C ASP A 38 -0.50 -34.25 -5.55
N LEU A 39 0.81 -34.39 -5.77
CA LEU A 39 1.56 -33.56 -6.73
C LEU A 39 1.20 -33.86 -8.19
N SER A 40 0.69 -35.06 -8.50
CA SER A 40 0.27 -35.43 -9.86
C SER A 40 -0.94 -34.64 -10.36
N ARG A 41 -1.64 -33.93 -9.46
CA ARG A 41 -2.78 -33.07 -9.81
C ARG A 41 -2.35 -31.74 -10.44
N PHE A 42 -1.14 -31.26 -10.13
CA PHE A 42 -0.71 -29.92 -10.53
C PHE A 42 0.42 -29.99 -11.55
N SER A 43 0.27 -29.24 -12.64
CA SER A 43 1.34 -29.15 -13.65
C SER A 43 2.52 -28.36 -13.06
N LEU A 44 3.69 -28.99 -13.00
CA LEU A 44 4.93 -28.37 -12.54
C LEU A 44 5.47 -27.42 -13.61
N LEU A 45 5.76 -26.18 -13.22
CA LEU A 45 6.26 -25.14 -14.12
C LEU A 45 7.67 -24.65 -13.70
N PRO A 46 8.59 -24.50 -14.67
CA PRO A 46 9.96 -24.07 -14.39
C PRO A 46 10.07 -22.60 -13.97
N TYR A 47 11.12 -22.28 -13.20
CA TYR A 47 11.37 -20.92 -12.75
C TYR A 47 11.74 -19.99 -13.91
N LYS A 48 11.10 -18.82 -14.00
CA LYS A 48 11.37 -17.75 -15.00
C LYS A 48 11.14 -18.13 -16.48
N ASP A 49 10.53 -19.27 -16.76
CA ASP A 49 10.15 -19.61 -18.12
C ASP A 49 9.07 -18.66 -18.69
N GLN A 50 9.01 -18.52 -20.03
CA GLN A 50 8.06 -17.64 -20.70
C GLN A 50 6.61 -18.05 -20.43
N PHE A 51 6.30 -19.34 -20.46
CA PHE A 51 4.95 -19.83 -20.19
C PHE A 51 4.54 -19.53 -18.74
N SER A 52 5.46 -19.76 -17.79
CA SER A 52 5.23 -19.42 -16.38
C SER A 52 4.94 -17.93 -16.18
N GLN A 53 5.66 -17.05 -16.88
CA GLN A 53 5.41 -15.60 -16.83
C GLN A 53 4.03 -15.23 -17.40
N LEU A 54 3.60 -15.87 -18.49
CA LEU A 54 2.28 -15.65 -19.09
C LEU A 54 1.16 -16.11 -18.16
N VAL A 55 1.29 -17.28 -17.54
CA VAL A 55 0.34 -17.79 -16.53
C VAL A 55 0.22 -16.82 -15.35
N ILE A 56 1.37 -16.33 -14.86
CA ILE A 56 1.39 -15.32 -13.79
C ILE A 56 0.67 -14.04 -14.21
N LEU A 57 0.92 -13.56 -15.43
CA LEU A 57 0.35 -12.32 -15.93
C LEU A 57 -1.17 -12.42 -16.14
N ASP A 58 -1.64 -13.55 -16.68
CA ASP A 58 -3.07 -13.85 -16.83
C ASP A 58 -3.80 -13.85 -15.48
N SER A 59 -3.25 -14.58 -14.49
CA SER A 59 -3.78 -14.59 -13.12
C SER A 59 -3.75 -13.20 -12.48
N HIS A 60 -2.64 -12.46 -12.64
CA HIS A 60 -2.50 -11.10 -12.12
C HIS A 60 -3.55 -10.13 -12.70
N ASN A 61 -3.86 -10.25 -14.00
CA ASN A 61 -4.88 -9.43 -14.67
C ASN A 61 -6.30 -9.81 -14.22
N LYS A 62 -6.60 -11.12 -14.07
CA LYS A 62 -7.89 -11.61 -13.55
C LYS A 62 -8.17 -11.13 -12.13
N LEU A 63 -7.12 -10.97 -11.33
CA LEU A 63 -7.18 -10.44 -9.98
C LEU A 63 -7.08 -8.90 -9.92
N LEU A 64 -7.24 -8.19 -11.03
CA LEU A 64 -7.22 -6.72 -11.09
C LEU A 64 -5.94 -6.11 -10.50
N HIS A 65 -4.79 -6.69 -10.83
CA HIS A 65 -3.48 -6.24 -10.38
C HIS A 65 -3.22 -6.34 -8.87
N ASN A 66 -3.87 -7.28 -8.19
CA ASN A 66 -3.65 -7.56 -6.77
C ASN A 66 -2.21 -8.06 -6.47
N GLY A 67 -1.90 -8.19 -5.19
CA GLY A 67 -0.59 -8.50 -4.68
C GLY A 67 -0.09 -9.92 -4.94
N VAL A 68 1.18 -10.12 -4.61
CA VAL A 68 1.93 -11.38 -4.81
C VAL A 68 1.23 -12.59 -4.20
N GLU A 69 0.68 -12.46 -2.98
CA GLU A 69 0.03 -13.59 -2.31
C GLU A 69 -1.26 -14.01 -3.01
N ALA A 70 -2.11 -13.06 -3.40
CA ALA A 70 -3.36 -13.34 -4.10
C ALA A 70 -3.09 -14.05 -5.44
N THR A 71 -2.14 -13.53 -6.22
CA THR A 71 -1.71 -14.15 -7.48
C THR A 71 -1.11 -15.54 -7.26
N LEU A 72 -0.29 -15.72 -6.22
CA LEU A 72 0.31 -17.03 -5.93
C LEU A 72 -0.74 -18.07 -5.51
N ILE A 73 -1.75 -17.68 -4.73
CA ILE A 73 -2.85 -18.56 -4.31
C ILE A 73 -3.65 -19.02 -5.53
N GLN A 74 -4.05 -18.10 -6.41
CA GLN A 74 -4.82 -18.45 -7.61
C GLN A 74 -4.04 -19.37 -8.56
N ILE A 75 -2.73 -19.14 -8.74
CA ILE A 75 -1.89 -20.00 -9.58
C ILE A 75 -1.81 -21.42 -9.01
N ARG A 76 -1.71 -21.55 -7.67
CA ARG A 76 -1.60 -22.85 -6.98
C ARG A 76 -2.84 -23.73 -7.11
N GLU A 77 -3.97 -23.21 -7.59
CA GLU A 77 -5.14 -24.02 -7.92
C GLU A 77 -4.91 -24.95 -9.13
N LYS A 78 -3.91 -24.66 -9.97
CA LYS A 78 -3.68 -25.39 -11.24
C LYS A 78 -2.21 -25.71 -11.51
N PHE A 79 -1.28 -24.87 -11.05
CA PHE A 79 0.14 -24.97 -11.39
C PHE A 79 1.03 -24.86 -10.15
N TRP A 80 2.12 -25.63 -10.16
CA TRP A 80 3.18 -25.51 -9.18
C TRP A 80 4.43 -24.89 -9.82
N ILE A 81 4.68 -23.60 -9.59
CA ILE A 81 5.87 -22.93 -10.13
C ILE A 81 7.07 -23.10 -9.18
N ILE A 82 8.20 -23.59 -9.69
CA ILE A 82 9.46 -23.67 -8.92
C ILE A 82 9.87 -22.25 -8.50
N LYS A 83 10.16 -22.06 -7.21
CA LYS A 83 10.39 -20.71 -6.61
C LYS A 83 9.21 -19.75 -6.89
N GLY A 84 7.98 -20.25 -6.88
CA GLY A 84 6.78 -19.55 -7.33
C GLY A 84 6.61 -18.14 -6.77
N ARG A 85 6.74 -17.94 -5.45
CA ARG A 85 6.64 -16.59 -4.85
C ARG A 85 7.66 -15.61 -5.43
N GLN A 86 8.89 -16.06 -5.66
CA GLN A 86 9.95 -15.24 -6.25
C GLN A 86 9.67 -14.95 -7.74
N CYS A 87 9.16 -15.94 -8.48
CA CYS A 87 8.76 -15.79 -9.87
C CYS A 87 7.62 -14.77 -10.00
N VAL A 88 6.53 -14.96 -9.25
CA VAL A 88 5.38 -14.04 -9.17
C VAL A 88 5.84 -12.63 -8.82
N LYS A 89 6.60 -12.45 -7.73
CA LYS A 89 7.12 -11.15 -7.32
C LYS A 89 7.93 -10.48 -8.44
N SER A 90 8.78 -11.24 -9.15
CA SER A 90 9.59 -10.69 -10.25
C SER A 90 8.75 -10.25 -11.45
N THR A 91 7.70 -10.98 -11.80
CA THR A 91 6.78 -10.64 -12.89
C THR A 91 5.91 -9.44 -12.52
N LEU A 92 5.33 -9.43 -11.32
CA LEU A 92 4.49 -8.33 -10.83
C LEU A 92 5.29 -7.02 -10.69
N ASN A 93 6.57 -7.10 -10.30
CA ASN A 93 7.47 -5.94 -10.28
C ASN A 93 7.74 -5.34 -11.67
N ARG A 94 7.27 -5.92 -12.78
CA ARG A 94 7.28 -5.31 -14.11
C ARG A 94 5.96 -4.61 -14.45
N CYS A 95 4.88 -4.91 -13.73
CA CYS A 95 3.58 -4.27 -13.93
C CYS A 95 3.57 -2.85 -13.31
N SER A 96 3.25 -1.84 -14.13
CA SER A 96 3.15 -0.44 -13.71
C SER A 96 1.97 -0.19 -12.77
N LEU A 97 0.83 -0.85 -12.99
CA LEU A 97 -0.36 -0.73 -12.16
C LEU A 97 -0.11 -1.27 -10.75
N TYR A 98 0.43 -2.49 -10.64
CA TYR A 98 0.84 -3.04 -9.34
C TYR A 98 1.83 -2.14 -8.61
N LYS A 99 2.84 -1.59 -9.30
CA LYS A 99 3.77 -0.63 -8.69
C LYS A 99 3.02 0.58 -8.14
N ARG A 100 2.15 1.19 -8.93
CA ARG A 100 1.37 2.37 -8.53
C ARG A 100 0.54 2.11 -7.28
N TYR A 101 -0.15 0.97 -7.19
CA TYR A 101 -0.96 0.61 -6.02
C TYR A 101 -0.13 0.19 -4.80
N LYS A 102 1.08 -0.31 -5.02
CA LYS A 102 1.99 -0.73 -3.93
C LYS A 102 2.74 0.43 -3.28
N VAL A 103 2.97 1.53 -4.02
CA VAL A 103 3.75 2.68 -3.53
C VAL A 103 3.12 3.19 -2.23
N ARG A 104 3.96 3.31 -1.20
CA ARG A 104 3.57 3.96 0.06
C ARG A 104 3.57 5.48 -0.16
N PRO A 105 2.70 6.23 0.54
CA PRO A 105 2.82 7.69 0.57
C PRO A 105 4.25 8.09 0.90
N GLY A 106 4.81 8.99 0.11
CA GLY A 106 6.13 9.55 0.40
C GLY A 106 6.08 10.38 1.68
N THR A 107 7.19 10.43 2.41
CA THR A 107 7.38 11.42 3.45
C THR A 107 7.73 12.75 2.78
N GLN A 108 7.02 13.82 3.14
CA GLN A 108 7.36 15.15 2.68
C GLN A 108 8.40 15.75 3.63
N GLU A 109 9.64 15.85 3.18
CA GLU A 109 10.64 16.69 3.85
C GLU A 109 10.20 18.15 3.72
N THR A 110 9.99 18.83 4.84
CA THR A 110 9.58 20.24 4.85
C THR A 110 10.82 21.12 4.98
N ALA A 111 10.99 22.05 4.04
CA ALA A 111 12.02 23.08 4.18
C ALA A 111 11.68 24.00 5.37
N PRO A 112 12.68 24.59 6.04
CA PRO A 112 12.42 25.60 7.07
C PRO A 112 11.58 26.73 6.51
N LEU A 113 10.59 27.19 7.28
CA LEU A 113 9.73 28.30 6.88
C LEU A 113 10.58 29.57 6.69
N PRO A 114 10.28 30.40 5.67
CA PRO A 114 10.98 31.67 5.49
C PRO A 114 10.79 32.56 6.74
N PRO A 115 11.79 33.35 7.15
CA PRO A 115 11.72 34.20 8.34
C PRO A 115 10.50 35.11 8.35
N ASP A 116 10.17 35.62 7.18
CA ASP A 116 8.95 36.33 6.86
C ASP A 116 7.70 35.68 7.51
N ARG A 117 7.51 34.36 7.41
CA ARG A 117 6.31 33.69 7.97
C ARG A 117 6.33 33.52 9.49
N VAL A 118 7.47 33.75 10.14
CA VAL A 118 7.71 33.34 11.54
C VAL A 118 8.04 34.54 12.43
N LEU A 119 8.69 35.57 11.88
CA LEU A 119 9.08 36.76 12.61
C LEU A 119 7.89 37.71 12.78
N MET A 120 7.83 38.32 13.97
CA MET A 120 6.84 39.34 14.27
C MET A 120 7.15 40.60 13.44
N SER A 121 6.17 41.07 12.69
CA SER A 121 6.23 42.31 11.91
C SER A 121 4.93 43.10 12.09
N PRO A 122 4.91 44.42 11.83
CA PRO A 122 3.67 45.19 11.88
C PRO A 122 2.57 44.62 10.96
N PRO A 123 1.28 44.88 11.25
CA PRO A 123 0.19 44.41 10.39
C PRO A 123 0.37 44.86 8.94
N PHE A 124 0.11 43.96 7.99
CA PHE A 124 0.23 44.15 6.54
C PHE A 124 1.66 44.44 6.01
N SER A 125 2.70 44.41 6.85
CA SER A 125 4.09 44.47 6.39
C SER A 125 4.45 43.29 5.49
N MET A 126 3.77 42.18 5.68
CA MET A 126 3.79 41.05 4.78
C MET A 126 2.39 40.57 4.47
N THR A 127 2.06 40.61 3.19
CA THR A 127 0.72 40.29 2.72
C THR A 127 0.80 39.22 1.63
N GLY A 128 0.08 38.12 1.82
CA GLY A 128 -0.19 37.16 0.76
C GLY A 128 -1.34 37.67 -0.11
N LEU A 129 -1.21 37.54 -1.42
CA LEU A 129 -2.22 37.90 -2.39
C LEU A 129 -2.72 36.63 -3.06
N ASP A 130 -4.03 36.41 -3.06
CA ASP A 130 -4.67 35.28 -3.72
C ASP A 130 -6.02 35.71 -4.31
N TYR A 131 -6.59 34.89 -5.19
CA TYR A 131 -7.91 35.12 -5.76
C TYR A 131 -8.83 33.94 -5.44
N ALA A 132 -10.08 34.24 -5.04
CA ALA A 132 -11.16 33.27 -4.99
C ALA A 132 -12.18 33.58 -6.08
N GLY A 133 -12.67 32.55 -6.78
CA GLY A 133 -13.70 32.71 -7.80
C GLY A 133 -13.62 31.65 -8.89
N PRO A 134 -14.41 31.80 -9.98
CA PRO A 134 -15.29 32.93 -10.25
C PRO A 134 -16.60 32.90 -9.44
N PHE A 135 -17.05 34.06 -9.01
CA PHE A 135 -18.38 34.31 -8.45
C PHE A 135 -19.25 35.03 -9.47
N PHE A 136 -20.56 34.79 -9.41
CA PHE A 136 -21.54 35.40 -10.32
C PHE A 136 -22.45 36.34 -9.54
N THR A 137 -22.65 37.54 -10.07
CA THR A 137 -23.52 38.56 -9.48
C THR A 137 -24.98 38.27 -9.77
N LYS A 138 -25.89 38.68 -8.88
CA LYS A 138 -27.33 38.53 -9.15
C LYS A 138 -27.77 39.57 -10.16
N GLY A 139 -28.31 39.16 -11.30
CA GLY A 139 -28.82 40.04 -12.34
C GLY A 139 -27.90 40.23 -13.55
N SER A 140 -26.65 39.78 -13.47
CA SER A 140 -25.76 39.65 -14.63
C SER A 140 -24.96 38.36 -14.51
N ASN A 141 -24.70 37.65 -15.61
CA ASN A 141 -23.90 36.41 -15.59
C ASN A 141 -22.39 36.72 -15.63
N ASP A 142 -22.00 37.85 -15.06
CA ASP A 142 -20.64 38.38 -15.13
C ASP A 142 -19.76 37.70 -14.09
N LYS A 143 -18.59 37.24 -14.54
CA LYS A 143 -17.60 36.64 -13.65
C LYS A 143 -16.90 37.73 -12.87
N HIS A 144 -16.89 37.55 -11.56
CA HIS A 144 -16.12 38.37 -10.63
C HIS A 144 -15.23 37.46 -9.79
N TYR A 145 -14.17 38.03 -9.23
CA TYR A 145 -13.26 37.35 -8.33
C TYR A 145 -13.15 38.17 -7.05
N LEU A 146 -12.95 37.50 -5.93
CA LEU A 146 -12.51 38.13 -4.70
C LEU A 146 -10.98 38.11 -4.69
N LEU A 147 -10.37 39.28 -4.58
CA LEU A 147 -8.96 39.46 -4.29
C LEU A 147 -8.78 39.39 -2.76
N LEU A 148 -7.95 38.45 -2.30
CA LEU A 148 -7.67 38.17 -0.91
C LEU A 148 -6.32 38.78 -0.55
N PHE A 149 -6.34 39.79 0.31
CA PHE A 149 -5.15 40.29 0.99
C PHE A 149 -5.07 39.64 2.37
N THR A 150 -4.09 38.75 2.55
CA THR A 150 -3.88 38.03 3.82
C THR A 150 -2.66 38.57 4.54
N CYS A 151 -2.84 39.20 5.70
CA CYS A 151 -1.71 39.58 6.54
C CYS A 151 -1.04 38.33 7.14
N ALA A 152 0.26 38.13 6.92
CA ALA A 152 0.98 36.97 7.46
C ALA A 152 1.08 37.00 9.00
N THR A 153 1.19 38.18 9.58
CA THR A 153 1.34 38.40 11.04
C THR A 153 0.03 38.16 11.79
N THR A 154 -1.04 38.85 11.39
CA THR A 154 -2.32 38.85 12.12
C THR A 154 -3.34 37.87 11.57
N ARG A 155 -3.08 37.29 10.38
CA ARG A 155 -4.04 36.46 9.63
C ARG A 155 -5.35 37.17 9.28
N VAL A 156 -5.39 38.50 9.37
CA VAL A 156 -6.53 39.30 8.92
C VAL A 156 -6.63 39.24 7.40
N LEU A 157 -7.86 39.07 6.92
CA LEU A 157 -8.22 39.05 5.51
C LEU A 157 -8.93 40.35 5.13
N ARG A 158 -8.44 41.01 4.07
CA ARG A 158 -9.16 42.09 3.38
C ARG A 158 -9.56 41.56 2.00
N LEU A 159 -10.86 41.62 1.71
CA LEU A 159 -11.45 41.12 0.48
C LEU A 159 -11.85 42.28 -0.42
N GLU A 160 -11.47 42.23 -1.70
CA GLU A 160 -11.92 43.18 -2.71
C GLU A 160 -12.57 42.44 -3.88
N LEU A 161 -13.71 42.92 -4.37
CA LEU A 161 -14.35 42.36 -5.56
C LEU A 161 -13.74 42.96 -6.81
N VAL A 162 -13.24 42.12 -7.73
CA VAL A 162 -12.55 42.53 -8.95
C VAL A 162 -13.18 41.83 -10.16
N PRO A 163 -13.37 42.50 -11.32
CA PRO A 163 -13.98 41.89 -12.51
C PRO A 163 -13.06 40.89 -13.23
N SER A 164 -11.74 40.96 -13.01
CA SER A 164 -10.75 40.10 -13.67
C SER A 164 -9.54 39.82 -12.78
N MET A 165 -8.82 38.72 -13.05
CA MET A 165 -7.57 38.35 -12.37
C MET A 165 -6.33 39.01 -13.02
N THR A 166 -6.51 40.15 -13.69
CA THR A 166 -5.42 40.83 -14.41
C THR A 166 -4.60 41.69 -13.45
N THR A 167 -3.28 41.56 -13.52
CA THR A 167 -2.33 42.49 -12.91
C THR A 167 -2.20 43.75 -13.78
N LEU A 168 -2.27 44.94 -13.17
CA LEU A 168 -1.92 46.21 -13.83
C LEU A 168 -0.42 46.26 -14.15
#